data_AF-A0A327HEJ1-F1
#
_entry.id   AF-A0A327HEJ1-F1
#
_cell.length_a   1.000
_cell.length_b   1.000
_cell.length_c   1.000
_cell.angle_alpha   90.00
_cell.angle_beta   90.00
_cell.angle_gamma   90.00
#
_symmetry.space_group_name_H-M   'P 1'
#
loop_
_entity.id
_entity.type
_entity.pdbx_description
1 polymer ?
#
loop_
_entity_poly.entity_id
_entity_poly.type
_entity_poly.pdbx_seq_one_letter_code
_entity_poly.pdbx_strand_id
1 'polypeptide(L)'
;MKKTIMRQYWRLQQSQTLISMAFWVTTLTLLIWPYVSWRFTGENTFLGISTTYYGLASIGALVGFFVLFIGFVYDRFLGLWKEQRTVDTERNPFGTYALIPANVFVIGHLNEILRRQAADDVRIQDTCAWVDSWLQWCGEQEIWVRSQKFWDENLPSPVPDLHFFPSGLVDASRDRADSIAEDGS
;
A
#
# COMPACT_ATOMS: atom_id res chain seq x y z
N MET A 1 -3.88 -24.73 -8.09
CA MET A 1 -4.42 -24.77 -6.71
C MET A 1 -3.80 -23.69 -5.80
N LYS A 2 -2.47 -23.61 -5.64
CA LYS A 2 -1.79 -22.59 -4.81
C LYS A 2 -2.19 -21.13 -5.14
N LYS A 3 -2.21 -20.73 -6.41
CA LYS A 3 -2.61 -19.37 -6.85
C LYS A 3 -4.06 -19.01 -6.49
N THR A 4 -4.99 -19.95 -6.56
CA THR A 4 -6.41 -19.71 -6.23
C THR A 4 -6.62 -19.57 -4.73
N ILE A 5 -5.94 -20.39 -3.92
CA ILE A 5 -5.96 -20.30 -2.46
C ILE A 5 -5.37 -18.96 -2.01
N MET A 6 -4.25 -18.54 -2.62
CA MET A 6 -3.62 -17.27 -2.30
C MET A 6 -4.51 -16.07 -2.64
N ARG A 7 -5.25 -16.12 -3.75
CA ARG A 7 -6.24 -15.09 -4.09
C ARG A 7 -7.40 -15.04 -3.11
N GLN A 8 -7.89 -16.18 -2.61
CA GLN A 8 -8.95 -16.19 -1.60
C GLN A 8 -8.45 -15.74 -0.22
N TYR A 9 -7.24 -16.16 0.16
CA TYR A 9 -6.57 -15.69 1.38
C TYR A 9 -6.42 -14.17 1.37
N TRP A 10 -6.00 -13.59 0.25
CA TRP A 10 -5.87 -12.15 0.09
C TRP A 10 -7.21 -11.41 0.25
N ARG A 11 -8.30 -11.95 -0.31
CA ARG A 11 -9.66 -11.39 -0.11
C ARG A 11 -10.11 -11.47 1.35
N LEU A 12 -9.83 -12.60 2.01
CA LEU A 12 -10.17 -12.80 3.42
C LEU A 12 -9.44 -11.77 4.29
N GLN A 13 -8.14 -11.57 4.06
CA GLN A 13 -7.32 -10.60 4.77
C GLN A 13 -7.83 -9.17 4.58
N GLN A 14 -8.22 -8.79 3.36
CA GLN A 14 -8.81 -7.47 3.10
C GLN A 14 -10.18 -7.29 3.79
N SER A 15 -10.97 -8.36 3.89
CA SER A 15 -12.28 -8.34 4.54
C SER A 15 -12.26 -8.53 6.06
N GLN A 16 -11.10 -8.85 6.64
CA GLN A 16 -10.96 -9.23 8.06
C GLN A 16 -11.55 -8.19 9.00
N THR A 17 -11.30 -6.91 8.75
CA THR A 17 -11.82 -5.82 9.58
C THR A 17 -13.34 -5.70 9.51
N LEU A 18 -13.93 -5.87 8.32
CA LEU A 18 -15.39 -5.82 8.15
C LEU A 18 -16.08 -7.01 8.83
N ILE A 19 -15.51 -8.21 8.66
CA ILE A 19 -16.01 -9.43 9.31
C ILE A 19 -15.89 -9.32 10.83
N SER A 20 -14.75 -8.83 11.33
CA SER A 20 -14.55 -8.62 12.76
C SER A 20 -15.53 -7.60 13.34
N MET A 21 -15.75 -6.49 12.64
CA MET A 21 -16.72 -5.47 13.06
C MET A 21 -18.15 -6.05 13.12
N ALA A 22 -18.58 -6.74 12.07
CA ALA A 22 -19.89 -7.38 12.04
C ALA A 22 -20.05 -8.43 13.16
N PHE A 23 -19.00 -9.22 13.41
CA PHE A 23 -18.96 -10.18 14.50
C PHE A 23 -19.12 -9.50 15.86
N TRP A 24 -18.34 -8.45 16.14
CA TRP A 24 -18.39 -7.73 17.42
C TRP A 24 -19.70 -7.00 17.65
N VAL A 25 -20.27 -6.37 16.62
CA VAL A 25 -21.59 -5.73 16.73
C VAL A 25 -22.65 -6.78 17.05
N THR A 26 -22.61 -7.94 16.38
CA THR A 26 -23.58 -9.03 16.61
C THR A 26 -23.42 -9.65 18.00
N THR A 27 -22.20 -9.93 18.45
CA THR A 27 -21.95 -10.51 19.77
C THR A 27 -22.37 -9.58 20.89
N LEU A 28 -22.05 -8.28 20.80
CA LEU A 28 -22.49 -7.28 21.76
C LEU A 28 -24.03 -7.15 21.78
N THR A 29 -24.65 -7.15 20.60
CA THR A 29 -26.12 -7.10 20.49
C THR A 29 -26.79 -8.27 21.21
N LEU A 30 -26.30 -9.49 20.97
CA LEU A 30 -26.83 -10.70 21.59
C LEU A 30 -26.53 -10.77 23.09
N LEU A 31 -25.40 -10.24 23.53
CA LEU A 31 -25.04 -10.18 24.95
C LEU A 31 -25.90 -9.17 25.71
N ILE A 32 -26.29 -8.07 25.07
CA ILE A 32 -27.18 -7.04 25.65
C ILE A 32 -28.64 -7.49 25.64
N TRP A 33 -29.07 -8.27 24.63
CA TRP A 33 -30.45 -8.72 24.46
C TRP A 33 -31.14 -9.24 25.74
N PRO A 34 -30.58 -10.18 26.54
CA PRO A 34 -31.26 -10.70 27.73
C PRO A 34 -31.58 -9.61 28.77
N TYR A 35 -30.81 -8.52 28.81
CA TYR A 35 -31.03 -7.42 29.75
C TYR A 35 -32.15 -6.45 29.31
N VAL A 36 -32.51 -6.45 28.03
CA VAL A 36 -33.47 -5.50 27.43
C VAL A 36 -34.72 -6.22 26.89
N SER A 37 -34.67 -7.55 26.77
CA SER A 37 -35.75 -8.40 26.24
C SER A 37 -37.09 -8.18 26.93
N TRP A 38 -37.10 -7.84 28.23
CA TRP A 38 -38.31 -7.53 29.00
C TRP A 38 -39.12 -6.37 28.44
N ARG A 39 -38.50 -5.46 27.66
CA ARG A 39 -39.20 -4.32 27.05
C ARG A 39 -39.95 -4.70 25.76
N PHE A 40 -39.63 -5.86 25.20
CA PHE A 40 -40.16 -6.36 23.93
C PHE A 40 -40.93 -7.66 24.17
N THR A 41 -42.23 -7.55 24.47
CA THR A 41 -43.11 -8.70 24.60
C THR A 41 -43.33 -9.35 23.23
N GLY A 42 -42.92 -10.61 23.08
CA GLY A 42 -42.85 -11.31 21.80
C GLY A 42 -44.19 -11.52 21.08
N GLU A 43 -45.32 -11.36 21.79
CA GLU A 43 -46.68 -11.48 21.24
C GLU A 43 -47.09 -10.27 20.40
N ASN A 44 -46.43 -9.12 20.56
CA ASN A 44 -46.71 -7.94 19.75
C ASN A 44 -46.03 -8.09 18.39
N THR A 45 -46.84 -8.06 17.33
CA THR A 45 -46.35 -7.97 15.95
C THR A 45 -46.53 -6.54 15.46
N PHE A 46 -45.46 -5.97 14.90
CA PHE A 46 -45.50 -4.67 14.24
C PHE A 46 -45.15 -4.89 12.78
N LEU A 47 -45.98 -4.42 11.84
CA LEU A 47 -45.81 -4.66 10.40
C LEU A 47 -45.60 -6.14 10.03
N GLY A 48 -46.25 -7.07 10.75
CA GLY A 48 -46.15 -8.51 10.50
C GLY A 48 -44.85 -9.17 10.97
N ILE A 49 -43.93 -8.43 11.59
CA ILE A 49 -42.68 -8.94 12.16
C ILE A 49 -42.77 -8.85 13.69
N SER A 50 -42.26 -9.87 14.40
CA SER A 50 -42.23 -9.85 15.87
C SER A 50 -41.39 -8.67 16.37
N THR A 51 -41.89 -7.98 17.39
CA THR A 51 -41.22 -6.82 18.02
C THR A 51 -39.79 -7.17 18.50
N THR A 52 -39.51 -8.44 18.76
CA THR A 52 -38.18 -8.98 19.06
C THR A 52 -37.12 -8.63 18.01
N TYR A 53 -37.43 -8.76 16.71
CA TYR A 53 -36.47 -8.47 15.64
C TYR A 53 -36.17 -6.98 15.52
N TYR A 54 -37.16 -6.12 15.76
CA TYR A 54 -36.96 -4.68 15.83
C TYR A 54 -36.10 -4.30 17.03
N GLY A 55 -36.31 -4.95 18.19
CA GLY A 55 -35.47 -4.75 19.37
C GLY A 55 -34.02 -5.11 19.10
N LEU A 56 -33.75 -6.30 18.53
CA LEU A 56 -32.42 -6.73 18.13
C LEU A 56 -31.77 -5.77 17.12
N ALA A 57 -32.50 -5.36 16.08
CA ALA A 57 -32.01 -4.43 15.07
C ALA A 57 -31.68 -3.05 15.68
N SER A 58 -32.50 -2.56 16.60
CA SER A 58 -32.28 -1.27 17.27
C SER A 58 -31.03 -1.27 18.15
N ILE A 59 -30.78 -2.36 18.89
CA ILE A 59 -29.59 -2.53 19.72
C ILE A 59 -28.35 -2.62 18.81
N GLY A 60 -28.41 -3.41 17.74
CA GLY A 60 -27.31 -3.52 16.78
C GLY A 60 -26.97 -2.19 16.12
N ALA A 61 -27.98 -1.40 15.75
CA ALA A 61 -27.80 -0.06 15.21
C ALA A 61 -27.15 0.89 16.24
N LEU A 62 -27.57 0.84 17.51
CA LEU A 62 -27.01 1.65 18.59
C LEU A 62 -25.54 1.30 18.85
N VAL A 63 -25.20 0.01 18.93
CA VAL A 63 -23.82 -0.46 19.11
C VAL A 63 -22.95 -0.03 17.92
N GLY A 64 -23.44 -0.24 16.70
CA GLY A 64 -22.74 0.20 15.48
C GLY A 64 -22.51 1.71 15.46
N PHE A 65 -23.53 2.50 15.82
CA PHE A 65 -23.40 3.95 15.96
C PHE A 65 -22.34 4.33 16.99
N PHE A 66 -22.33 3.69 18.16
CA PHE A 66 -21.38 4.01 19.22
C PHE A 66 -19.92 3.70 18.81
N VAL A 67 -19.71 2.57 18.14
CA VAL A 67 -18.39 2.21 17.59
C VAL A 67 -17.92 3.25 16.57
N LEU A 68 -18.79 3.66 15.64
CA LEU A 68 -18.48 4.71 14.66
C LEU A 68 -18.26 6.07 15.33
N PHE A 69 -19.03 6.39 16.36
CA PHE A 69 -18.88 7.63 17.13
C PHE A 69 -17.54 7.70 17.86
N ILE A 70 -17.11 6.61 18.51
CA ILE A 70 -15.77 6.53 19.11
C ILE A 70 -14.70 6.70 18.03
N GLY A 71 -14.85 6.02 16.88
CA GLY A 71 -13.92 6.17 15.75
C GLY A 71 -13.84 7.61 15.25
N PHE A 72 -14.98 8.30 15.14
CA PHE A 72 -15.06 9.70 14.77
C PHE A 72 -14.36 10.62 15.78
N VAL A 73 -14.60 10.42 17.07
CA VAL A 73 -13.94 11.19 18.15
C VAL A 73 -12.43 10.93 18.12
N TYR A 74 -12.00 9.69 17.96
CA TYR A 74 -10.60 9.30 17.86
C TYR A 74 -9.91 10.03 16.70
N ASP A 75 -10.52 10.04 15.51
CA ASP A 75 -9.96 10.70 14.34
C ASP A 75 -9.95 12.24 14.48
N ARG A 76 -11.02 12.83 15.04
CA ARG A 76 -11.18 14.28 15.14
C ARG A 76 -10.29 14.93 16.19
N PHE A 77 -10.07 14.26 17.32
CA PHE A 77 -9.38 14.83 18.49
C PHE A 77 -7.95 14.34 18.66
N LEU A 78 -7.67 13.06 18.39
CA LEU A 78 -6.35 12.51 18.66
C LEU A 78 -5.42 12.60 17.45
N GLY A 79 -5.94 12.62 16.21
CA GLY A 79 -5.13 12.86 14.99
C GLY A 79 -3.98 11.87 14.73
N LEU A 80 -3.78 10.87 15.61
CA LEU A 80 -2.66 9.93 15.61
C LEU A 80 -2.51 9.18 14.28
N TRP A 81 -3.60 8.96 13.56
CA TRP A 81 -3.54 8.29 12.26
C TRP A 81 -2.92 9.15 11.16
N LYS A 82 -3.03 10.49 11.24
CA LYS A 82 -2.31 11.38 10.33
C LYS A 82 -0.82 11.30 10.57
N GLU A 83 -0.40 11.34 11.83
CA GLU A 83 1.01 11.21 12.21
C GLU A 83 1.58 9.85 11.78
N GLN A 84 0.84 8.76 11.98
CA GLN A 84 1.26 7.44 11.53
C GLN A 84 1.45 7.37 10.00
N ARG A 85 0.51 7.90 9.21
CA ARG A 85 0.67 7.93 7.74
C ARG A 85 1.81 8.84 7.30
N THR A 86 2.04 9.93 8.01
CA THR A 86 3.18 10.81 7.77
C THR A 86 4.48 10.07 8.04
N VAL A 87 4.59 9.37 9.18
CA VAL A 87 5.74 8.51 9.51
C VAL A 87 5.93 7.41 8.46
N ASP A 88 4.86 6.77 7.99
CA ASP A 88 4.95 5.73 6.95
C ASP A 88 5.42 6.31 5.60
N THR A 89 5.05 7.56 5.30
CA THR A 89 5.50 8.28 4.09
C THR A 89 6.95 8.77 4.23
N GLU A 90 7.32 9.32 5.38
CA GLU A 90 8.67 9.82 5.69
C GLU A 90 9.69 8.68 5.76
N ARG A 91 9.27 7.52 6.30
CA ARG A 91 10.08 6.31 6.33
C ARG A 91 10.16 5.59 4.98
N ASN A 92 9.37 5.99 3.99
CA ASN A 92 9.49 5.42 2.65
C ASN A 92 10.79 5.96 2.01
N PRO A 93 11.84 5.13 1.89
CA PRO A 93 13.10 5.60 1.32
C PRO A 93 12.92 6.06 -0.14
N PHE A 94 11.92 5.52 -0.84
CA PHE A 94 11.61 5.86 -2.24
C PHE A 94 10.79 7.15 -2.41
N GLY A 95 10.28 7.70 -1.30
CA GLY A 95 9.64 9.01 -1.28
C GLY A 95 10.61 10.14 -0.93
N THR A 96 11.72 9.81 -0.27
CA THR A 96 12.62 10.80 0.34
C THR A 96 14.00 10.88 -0.33
N TYR A 97 14.65 9.74 -0.65
CA TYR A 97 16.06 9.74 -1.08
C TYR A 97 16.37 8.82 -2.28
N ALA A 98 15.69 7.68 -2.38
CA ALA A 98 15.82 6.76 -3.51
C ALA A 98 14.69 7.00 -4.52
N LEU A 99 14.96 6.71 -5.79
CA LEU A 99 13.93 6.78 -6.82
C LEU A 99 13.26 5.42 -7.00
N ILE A 100 11.94 5.44 -7.18
CA ILE A 100 11.21 4.29 -7.70
C ILE A 100 11.73 4.03 -9.13
N PRO A 101 11.96 2.78 -9.56
CA PRO A 101 12.57 2.48 -10.86
C PRO A 101 11.87 3.08 -12.07
N ALA A 102 10.54 3.27 -12.04
CA ALA A 102 9.83 4.00 -13.09
C ALA A 102 10.27 5.48 -13.19
N ASN A 103 10.50 6.13 -12.06
CA ASN A 103 10.97 7.52 -12.03
C ASN A 103 12.42 7.65 -12.49
N VAL A 104 13.25 6.63 -12.30
CA VAL A 104 14.63 6.58 -12.82
C VAL A 104 14.64 6.73 -14.35
N PHE A 105 13.75 6.02 -15.06
CA PHE A 105 13.62 6.18 -16.52
C PHE A 105 13.19 7.58 -16.92
N VAL A 106 12.18 8.14 -16.25
CA VAL A 106 11.65 9.47 -16.55
C VAL A 106 12.75 10.52 -16.34
N ILE A 107 13.41 10.51 -15.20
CA ILE A 107 14.46 11.48 -14.86
C ILE A 107 15.68 11.29 -15.77
N GLY A 108 16.10 10.06 -16.05
CA GLY A 108 17.21 9.80 -16.98
C GLY A 108 16.97 10.35 -18.38
N HIS A 109 15.78 10.13 -18.93
CA HIS A 109 15.43 10.69 -20.25
C HIS A 109 15.33 12.21 -20.23
N LEU A 110 14.72 12.78 -19.18
CA LEU A 110 14.62 14.24 -19.04
C LEU A 110 16.00 14.90 -18.88
N ASN A 111 16.91 14.27 -18.12
CA ASN A 111 18.27 14.77 -17.93
C ASN A 111 19.02 14.81 -19.27
N GLU A 112 18.90 13.76 -20.07
CA GLU A 112 19.53 13.69 -21.39
C GLU A 112 18.93 14.72 -22.37
N ILE A 113 17.61 14.92 -22.36
CA ILE A 113 16.97 15.98 -23.16
C ILE A 113 17.50 17.35 -22.74
N LEU A 114 17.57 17.63 -21.44
CA LEU A 114 18.06 18.89 -20.91
C LEU A 114 19.53 19.13 -21.30
N ARG A 115 20.37 18.09 -21.18
CA ARG A 115 21.78 18.11 -21.57
C ARG A 115 21.96 18.51 -23.04
N ARG A 116 21.12 17.98 -23.93
CA ARG A 116 21.16 18.28 -25.37
C ARG A 116 20.63 19.68 -25.69
N GLN A 117 19.58 20.13 -24.99
CA GLN A 117 18.98 21.45 -25.23
C GLN A 117 19.86 22.60 -24.74
N ALA A 118 20.63 22.37 -23.68
CA ALA A 118 21.49 23.37 -23.07
C ALA A 118 22.98 22.93 -23.11
N ALA A 119 23.44 22.49 -24.28
CA ALA A 119 24.81 22.02 -24.49
C ALA A 119 25.87 23.09 -24.13
N ASP A 120 25.55 24.36 -24.35
CA ASP A 120 26.48 25.49 -24.16
C ASP A 120 26.47 26.09 -22.74
N ASP A 121 25.52 25.69 -21.88
CA ASP A 121 25.42 26.20 -20.49
C ASP A 121 26.16 25.27 -19.52
N VAL A 122 27.35 25.68 -19.12
CA VAL A 122 28.23 24.94 -18.19
C VAL A 122 27.50 24.58 -16.88
N ARG A 123 26.67 25.47 -16.33
CA ARG A 123 25.96 25.23 -15.07
C ARG A 123 24.91 24.13 -15.23
N ILE A 124 24.24 24.09 -16.40
CA ILE A 124 23.27 23.03 -16.69
C ILE A 124 24.00 21.70 -16.91
N GLN A 125 25.14 21.70 -17.60
CA GLN A 125 25.97 20.49 -17.76
C GLN A 125 26.42 19.91 -16.41
N ASP A 126 26.87 20.76 -15.48
CA ASP A 126 27.25 20.36 -14.12
C ASP A 126 26.06 19.77 -13.34
N THR A 127 24.88 20.38 -13.48
CA THR A 127 23.65 19.88 -12.86
C THR A 127 23.29 18.50 -13.41
N CYS A 128 23.36 18.33 -14.74
CA CYS A 128 23.10 17.05 -15.37
C CYS A 128 24.10 15.97 -14.94
N ALA A 129 25.38 16.31 -14.77
CA ALA A 129 26.40 15.37 -14.27
C ALA A 129 26.15 14.94 -12.81
N TRP A 130 25.66 15.85 -11.97
CA TRP A 130 25.25 15.51 -10.61
C TRP A 130 24.04 14.58 -10.60
N VAL A 131 23.04 14.84 -11.46
CA VAL A 131 21.87 13.97 -11.60
C VAL A 131 22.27 12.57 -12.08
N ASP A 132 23.23 12.45 -13.01
CA ASP A 132 23.72 11.14 -13.46
C ASP A 132 24.36 10.35 -12.31
N SER A 133 25.13 11.02 -11.44
CA SER A 133 25.71 10.39 -10.25
C SER A 133 24.62 9.86 -9.30
N TRP A 134 23.53 10.61 -9.14
CA TRP A 134 22.40 10.18 -8.32
C TRP A 134 21.61 9.03 -8.96
N LEU A 135 21.40 9.06 -10.29
CA LEU A 135 20.77 7.98 -11.04
C LEU A 135 21.60 6.70 -10.95
N GLN A 136 22.92 6.78 -11.12
CA GLN A 136 23.83 5.65 -10.93
C GLN A 136 23.63 5.03 -9.54
N TRP A 137 23.67 5.85 -8.49
CA TRP A 137 23.46 5.36 -7.12
C TRP A 137 22.09 4.69 -6.96
N CYS A 138 21.03 5.22 -7.58
CA CYS A 138 19.70 4.58 -7.59
C CYS A 138 19.70 3.22 -8.31
N GLY A 139 20.45 3.09 -9.41
CA GLY A 139 20.61 1.85 -10.18
C GLY A 139 21.41 0.76 -9.44
N GLU A 140 22.16 1.14 -8.40
CA GLU A 140 22.87 0.20 -7.52
C GLU A 140 22.00 -0.33 -6.37
N GLN A 141 20.84 0.27 -6.12
CA GLN A 141 19.97 -0.13 -5.01
C GLN A 141 19.22 -1.42 -5.28
N GLU A 142 18.90 -2.16 -4.21
CA GLU A 142 18.16 -3.43 -4.27
C GLU A 142 16.81 -3.32 -5.00
N ILE A 143 16.13 -2.18 -4.89
CA ILE A 143 14.84 -1.95 -5.56
C ILE A 143 14.96 -1.98 -7.08
N TRP A 144 16.08 -1.45 -7.62
CA TRP A 144 16.36 -1.46 -9.04
C TRP A 144 16.62 -2.89 -9.49
N VAL A 145 17.49 -3.61 -8.79
CA VAL A 145 17.81 -5.03 -9.05
C VAL A 145 16.53 -5.88 -9.11
N ARG A 146 15.65 -5.75 -8.12
CA ARG A 146 14.37 -6.48 -8.06
C ARG A 146 13.43 -6.13 -9.22
N SER A 147 13.36 -4.84 -9.57
CA SER A 147 12.47 -4.38 -10.64
C SER A 147 13.00 -4.78 -12.02
N GLN A 148 14.31 -4.67 -12.23
CA GLN A 148 14.97 -5.14 -13.43
C GLN A 148 14.77 -6.64 -13.63
N LYS A 149 14.99 -7.46 -12.59
CA LYS A 149 14.72 -8.90 -12.65
C LYS A 149 13.27 -9.20 -13.03
N PHE A 150 12.32 -8.52 -12.40
CA PHE A 150 10.91 -8.65 -12.75
C PHE A 150 10.64 -8.31 -14.22
N TRP A 151 11.25 -7.24 -14.75
CA TRP A 151 11.10 -6.87 -16.15
C TRP A 151 11.76 -7.86 -17.11
N ASP A 152 12.98 -8.32 -16.80
CA ASP A 152 13.70 -9.32 -17.59
C ASP A 152 12.91 -10.65 -17.67
N GLU A 153 12.17 -11.02 -16.62
CA GLU A 153 11.34 -12.23 -16.59
C GLU A 153 9.99 -12.09 -17.31
N ASN A 154 9.41 -10.88 -17.35
CA ASN A 154 8.03 -10.67 -17.81
C ASN A 154 7.93 -9.94 -19.17
N LEU A 155 8.98 -9.27 -19.63
CA LEU A 155 9.01 -8.59 -20.92
C LEU A 155 9.63 -9.48 -22.01
N PRO A 156 9.31 -9.25 -23.30
CA PRO A 156 9.83 -10.07 -24.40
C PRO A 156 11.35 -10.00 -24.59
N SER A 157 11.96 -8.93 -24.11
CA SER A 157 13.40 -8.70 -24.20
C SER A 157 13.91 -8.18 -22.85
N PRO A 158 15.15 -8.54 -22.48
CA PRO A 158 15.78 -7.99 -21.29
C PRO A 158 15.92 -6.47 -21.39
N VAL A 159 15.96 -5.79 -20.24
CA VAL A 159 16.21 -4.36 -20.14
C VAL A 159 17.51 -4.03 -20.87
N PRO A 160 17.48 -3.17 -21.90
CA PRO A 160 18.68 -2.81 -22.64
C PRO A 160 19.60 -1.94 -21.77
N ASP A 161 20.86 -1.80 -22.20
CA ASP A 161 21.74 -0.83 -21.58
C ASP A 161 21.18 0.59 -21.77
N LEU A 162 21.06 1.32 -20.68
CA LEU A 162 20.38 2.62 -20.66
C LEU A 162 21.43 3.71 -20.86
N HIS A 163 21.24 4.53 -21.89
CA HIS A 163 22.20 5.58 -22.28
C HIS A 163 22.50 6.63 -21.19
N PHE A 164 21.60 6.79 -20.21
CA PHE A 164 21.80 7.69 -19.06
C PHE A 164 22.47 6.98 -17.87
N PHE A 165 22.76 5.68 -17.97
CA PHE A 165 23.56 4.96 -17.00
C PHE A 165 25.01 4.81 -17.48
N PRO A 166 25.94 4.65 -16.53
CA PRO A 166 27.27 4.15 -16.85
C PRO A 166 27.17 2.80 -17.56
N SER A 167 27.99 2.63 -18.59
CA SER A 167 28.05 1.40 -19.37
C SER A 167 28.26 0.18 -18.47
N GLY A 168 27.41 -0.84 -18.61
CA GLY A 168 27.50 -2.09 -17.86
C GLY A 168 26.86 -2.07 -16.47
N LEU A 169 26.26 -0.95 -16.02
CA LEU A 169 25.51 -0.91 -14.76
C LEU A 169 24.30 -1.87 -14.78
N VAL A 170 23.62 -1.94 -15.93
CA VAL A 170 22.46 -2.82 -16.13
C VAL A 170 22.88 -4.29 -16.01
N ASP A 171 24.02 -4.67 -16.58
CA ASP A 171 24.53 -6.04 -16.48
C ASP A 171 25.04 -6.35 -15.06
N ALA A 172 25.77 -5.44 -14.43
CA ALA A 172 26.19 -5.59 -13.04
C ALA A 172 25.01 -5.75 -12.07
N SER A 173 23.87 -5.13 -12.40
CA SER A 173 22.62 -5.30 -11.64
C SER A 173 22.03 -6.71 -11.79
N ARG A 174 22.19 -7.37 -12.94
CA ARG A 174 21.78 -8.78 -13.14
C ARG A 174 22.65 -9.72 -12.33
N ASP A 175 23.97 -9.51 -12.36
CA ASP A 175 24.91 -10.32 -11.57
C ASP A 175 24.58 -10.24 -10.06
N ARG A 176 24.21 -9.04 -9.59
CA ARG A 176 23.72 -8.84 -8.21
C ARG A 176 22.37 -9.54 -7.94
N ALA A 177 21.49 -9.60 -8.93
CA ALA A 177 20.21 -10.29 -8.80
C ALA A 177 20.38 -11.80 -8.59
N ASP A 178 21.41 -12.37 -9.24
CA ASP A 178 21.76 -13.78 -9.13
C ASP A 178 22.44 -14.09 -7.79
N SER A 179 23.36 -13.24 -7.32
CA SER A 179 23.98 -13.41 -5.99
C SER A 179 22.97 -13.34 -4.84
N ILE A 180 21.96 -12.46 -4.93
CA ILE A 180 20.88 -12.36 -3.93
C ILE A 180 19.99 -13.62 -3.94
N ALA A 181 19.86 -14.30 -5.08
CA ALA A 181 19.08 -15.53 -5.18
C ALA A 181 19.82 -16.72 -4.56
N GLU A 182 21.15 -16.74 -4.59
CA GLU A 182 21.99 -17.81 -4.02
C GLU A 182 22.10 -17.74 -2.48
N ASP A 183 22.20 -16.54 -1.89
CA ASP A 183 22.27 -16.35 -0.42
C ASP A 183 20.92 -16.61 0.29
N GLY A 184 19.83 -16.71 -0.47
CA GLY A 184 18.47 -16.91 0.05
C GLY A 184 17.96 -18.36 0.02
N SER A 185 18.78 -19.33 -0.40
CA SER A 185 18.44 -20.77 -0.47
C SER A 185 19.15 -21.61 0.60
#